data_AF-G7VY32-F1
#
_entry.id   AF-G7VY32-F1
#
_cell.length_a   1.000
_cell.length_b   1.000
_cell.length_c   1.000
_cell.angle_alpha   90.00
_cell.angle_beta   90.00
_cell.angle_gamma   90.00
#
_symmetry.space_group_name_H-M   'P 1'
#
loop_
_entity.id
_entity.type
_entity.pdbx_description
1 polymer ?
#
loop_
_entity_poly.entity_id
_entity_poly.type
_entity_poly.pdbx_seq_one_letter_code
_entity_poly.pdbx_strand_id
1 'polypeptide(L)'
;MSSNTSDVNIWSYYYDGPHLFDQSGLLKTYVWAMNVVVPQVVLQSGLEYPCFIAFGISLTKNEGLSKIDLAKQMLLMMRESATCRLWVAMDRWYLRKDFFTFLEAHQFRLGY
;
A
#
# COMPACT_ATOMS: atom_id res chain seq x y z
N MET A 1 30.54 -10.01 -6.42
CA MET A 1 29.14 -10.03 -6.90
C MET A 1 28.38 -8.98 -6.13
N SER A 2 28.05 -7.86 -6.79
CA SER A 2 27.32 -6.73 -6.18
C SER A 2 25.94 -7.19 -5.73
N SER A 3 25.67 -7.14 -4.43
CA SER A 3 24.35 -7.37 -3.87
C SER A 3 23.47 -6.16 -4.16
N ASN A 4 22.84 -6.13 -5.33
CA ASN A 4 21.83 -5.12 -5.69
C ASN A 4 20.69 -5.22 -4.67
N THR A 5 20.72 -4.32 -3.70
CA THR A 5 19.74 -4.24 -2.64
C THR A 5 18.84 -3.06 -2.97
N SER A 6 17.54 -3.31 -3.07
CA SER A 6 16.55 -2.29 -3.39
C SER A 6 15.62 -2.14 -2.19
N ASP A 7 15.41 -0.89 -1.78
CA ASP A 7 14.52 -0.56 -0.70
C ASP A 7 13.16 -0.15 -1.28
N VAL A 8 12.07 -0.56 -0.65
CA VAL A 8 10.70 -0.33 -1.10
C VAL A 8 9.99 0.47 -0.03
N ASN A 9 9.63 1.71 -0.35
CA ASN A 9 8.88 2.59 0.53
C ASN A 9 7.40 2.48 0.18
N ILE A 10 6.56 2.14 1.16
CA ILE A 10 5.10 2.07 0.95
C ILE A 10 4.45 3.33 1.50
N TRP A 11 3.86 4.09 0.59
CA TRP A 11 3.02 5.22 0.93
C TRP A 11 1.57 4.88 0.70
N SER A 12 0.70 5.31 1.61
CA SER A 12 -0.74 5.20 1.41
C SER A 12 -1.45 6.49 1.70
N TYR A 13 -2.36 6.81 0.79
CA TYR A 13 -3.20 7.98 0.85
C TYR A 13 -4.64 7.52 1.05
N TYR A 14 -5.33 8.20 1.96
CA TYR A 14 -6.79 8.11 2.05
C TYR A 14 -7.36 9.29 1.30
N TYR A 15 -8.20 9.03 0.31
CA TYR A 15 -8.99 10.08 -0.29
C TYR A 15 -10.44 9.91 0.16
N ASP A 16 -10.90 10.85 0.99
CA ASP A 16 -12.32 11.03 1.25
C ASP A 16 -12.82 12.06 0.24
N GLY A 17 -13.69 11.65 -0.67
CA GLY A 17 -14.24 12.54 -1.70
C GLY A 17 -15.03 13.71 -1.08
N PRO A 18 -15.29 14.79 -1.85
CA PRO A 18 -16.18 15.84 -1.39
C PRO A 18 -17.52 15.24 -0.98
N HIS A 19 -17.91 15.44 0.28
CA HIS A 19 -19.18 14.99 0.81
C HIS A 19 -20.33 15.70 0.05
N LEU A 20 -20.84 15.08 -0.99
CA LEU A 20 -22.12 15.49 -1.57
C LEU A 20 -23.21 15.11 -0.58
N PHE A 21 -23.53 16.04 0.32
CA PHE A 21 -24.71 15.96 1.16
C PHE A 21 -25.94 16.15 0.26
N ASP A 22 -26.59 15.05 -0.13
CA ASP A 22 -27.98 15.15 -0.54
C ASP A 22 -28.82 15.54 0.69
N GLN A 23 -29.61 16.61 0.58
CA GLN A 23 -30.48 17.10 1.65
C GLN A 23 -31.72 16.20 1.87
N SER A 24 -31.87 15.11 1.11
CA SER A 24 -32.91 14.11 1.32
C SER A 24 -32.51 13.12 2.44
N GLY A 25 -32.91 13.45 3.68
CA GLY A 25 -32.49 12.79 4.93
C GLY A 25 -32.92 11.32 5.15
N LEU A 26 -32.84 10.42 4.16
CA LEU A 26 -33.21 9.01 4.35
C LEU A 26 -32.09 7.97 4.20
N LEU A 27 -30.96 8.27 3.55
CA LEU A 27 -29.82 7.36 3.47
C LEU A 27 -28.52 8.17 3.47
N LYS A 28 -27.73 8.06 4.56
CA LYS A 28 -26.33 8.54 4.58
C LYS A 28 -25.49 7.61 3.69
N THR A 29 -25.66 7.74 2.38
CA THR A 29 -24.88 6.97 1.41
C THR A 29 -23.50 7.60 1.36
N TYR A 30 -22.49 6.86 1.83
CA TYR A 30 -21.08 7.26 1.75
C TYR A 30 -20.65 7.19 0.29
N VAL A 31 -20.84 8.29 -0.43
CA VAL A 31 -20.45 8.43 -1.83
C VAL A 31 -18.91 8.57 -1.86
N TRP A 32 -18.26 7.41 -1.96
CA TRP A 32 -16.88 7.15 -2.42
C TRP A 32 -15.73 7.40 -1.43
N ALA A 33 -15.43 6.39 -0.60
CA ALA A 33 -14.14 6.28 0.08
C ALA A 33 -13.15 5.54 -0.83
N MET A 34 -12.01 6.16 -1.16
CA MET A 34 -10.97 5.55 -2.00
C MET A 34 -9.66 5.40 -1.23
N ASN A 35 -9.17 4.16 -1.17
CA ASN A 35 -7.83 3.84 -0.67
C ASN A 35 -6.84 3.84 -1.84
N VAL A 36 -5.74 4.57 -1.70
CA VAL A 36 -4.65 4.55 -2.69
C VAL A 36 -3.38 4.09 -2.00
N VAL A 37 -2.68 3.14 -2.62
CA VAL A 37 -1.37 2.68 -2.16
C VAL A 37 -0.39 2.84 -3.31
N VAL A 38 0.73 3.49 -3.03
CA VAL A 38 1.80 3.77 -3.99
C VAL A 38 3.12 3.28 -3.40
N PRO A 39 3.54 2.06 -3.73
CA PRO A 39 4.91 1.63 -3.47
C PRO A 39 5.89 2.37 -4.38
N GLN A 40 6.89 2.95 -3.74
CA GLN A 40 8.05 3.55 -4.37
C GLN A 40 9.24 2.64 -4.18
N VAL A 41 10.05 2.47 -5.21
CA VAL A 41 11.30 1.73 -5.13
C VAL A 41 12.45 2.72 -5.10
N VAL A 42 13.35 2.53 -4.15
CA VAL A 42 14.59 3.29 -3.99
C VAL A 42 15.73 2.35 -4.34
N LEU A 43 16.46 2.70 -5.39
CA LEU A 43 17.68 1.98 -5.77
C LEU A 43 18.85 2.42 -4.90
N GLN A 44 19.90 1.62 -4.85
CA GLN A 44 21.16 1.96 -4.18
C GLN A 44 21.78 3.28 -4.70
N SER A 45 21.45 3.70 -5.93
CA SER A 45 21.85 5.00 -6.47
C SER A 45 21.14 6.19 -5.81
N GLY A 46 20.18 5.95 -4.91
CA GLY A 46 19.30 6.97 -4.33
C GLY A 46 18.18 7.40 -5.28
N LEU A 47 18.02 6.75 -6.44
CA LEU A 47 16.94 7.06 -7.37
C LEU A 47 15.63 6.46 -6.86
N GLU A 48 14.67 7.32 -6.58
CA GLU A 48 13.32 6.95 -6.18
C GLU A 48 12.37 6.99 -7.39
N TYR A 49 11.62 5.92 -7.62
CA TYR A 49 10.56 5.93 -8.62
C TYR A 49 9.31 5.18 -8.14
N PRO A 50 8.10 5.70 -8.43
CA PRO A 50 6.87 4.97 -8.17
C PRO A 50 6.83 3.75 -9.09
N CYS A 51 6.74 2.55 -8.51
CA CYS A 51 6.74 1.32 -9.31
C CYS A 51 5.33 0.95 -9.75
N PHE A 52 4.35 1.14 -8.87
CA PHE A 52 2.97 0.74 -9.11
C PHE A 52 2.02 1.67 -8.34
N ILE A 53 0.77 1.73 -8.79
CA ILE A 53 -0.32 2.43 -8.10
C ILE A 53 -1.52 1.49 -8.03
N ALA A 54 -2.03 1.24 -6.82
CA ALA A 54 -3.27 0.48 -6.65
C ALA A 54 -4.37 1.34 -6.02
N PHE A 55 -5.58 1.17 -6.55
CA PHE A 55 -6.79 1.84 -6.09
C PHE A 55 -7.75 0.80 -5.51
N GLY A 56 -8.13 0.97 -4.25
CA GLY A 56 -9.27 0.28 -3.64
C GLY A 56 -10.44 1.24 -3.55
N ILE A 57 -11.42 1.06 -4.42
CA ILE A 57 -12.67 1.81 -4.37
C ILE A 57 -13.62 1.06 -3.45
N SER A 58 -14.16 1.76 -2.46
CA SER A 58 -15.11 1.20 -1.49
C SER A 58 -16.43 1.95 -1.63
N LEU A 59 -17.48 1.22 -2.01
CA LEU A 59 -18.83 1.77 -2.22
C LEU A 59 -19.62 1.88 -0.90
N THR A 60 -19.22 1.14 0.13
CA THR A 60 -19.79 1.20 1.48
C THR A 60 -18.67 1.12 2.52
N LYS A 61 -18.88 1.68 3.71
CA LYS A 61 -17.85 1.91 4.74
C LYS A 61 -17.03 0.67 5.17
N ASN A 62 -17.55 -0.53 4.89
CA ASN A 62 -16.92 -1.82 5.23
C ASN A 62 -16.74 -2.76 4.03
N GLU A 63 -17.12 -2.38 2.81
CA GLU A 63 -16.94 -3.22 1.62
C GLU A 63 -15.91 -2.57 0.70
N GLY A 64 -14.69 -3.11 0.75
CA GLY A 64 -13.57 -2.68 -0.07
C GLY A 64 -12.28 -3.30 0.43
N LEU A 65 -11.29 -3.45 -0.46
CA LEU A 65 -9.96 -3.90 -0.05
C LEU A 65 -9.38 -2.87 0.92
N SER A 66 -8.93 -3.36 2.08
CA SER A 66 -8.27 -2.49 3.05
C SER A 66 -6.94 -1.99 2.46
N LYS A 67 -6.46 -0.85 2.95
CA LYS A 67 -5.12 -0.33 2.60
C LYS A 67 -4.01 -1.37 2.80
N ILE A 68 -4.19 -2.25 3.79
CA ILE A 68 -3.25 -3.31 4.09
C ILE A 68 -3.31 -4.40 3.02
N ASP A 69 -4.50 -4.80 2.59
CA ASP A 69 -4.66 -5.85 1.58
C ASP A 69 -4.15 -5.39 0.21
N LEU A 70 -4.39 -4.12 -0.13
CA LEU A 70 -3.79 -3.48 -1.31
C LEU A 70 -2.26 -3.51 -1.22
N ALA A 71 -1.68 -3.06 -0.11
CA ALA A 71 -0.24 -3.08 0.07
C ALA A 71 0.36 -4.50 -0.06
N LYS A 72 -0.30 -5.52 0.52
CA LYS A 72 0.10 -6.92 0.37
C LYS A 72 0.10 -7.37 -1.08
N GLN A 73 -0.98 -7.11 -1.82
CA GLN A 73 -1.05 -7.46 -3.25
C GLN A 73 0.08 -6.82 -4.05
N MET A 74 0.35 -5.54 -3.80
CA MET A 74 1.41 -4.82 -4.51
C MET A 74 2.81 -5.36 -4.17
N LEU A 75 3.04 -5.72 -2.92
CA LEU A 75 4.30 -6.36 -2.51
C LEU A 75 4.47 -7.73 -3.16
N LEU A 76 3.41 -8.55 -3.26
CA LEU A 76 3.48 -9.84 -3.95
C LEU A 76 3.82 -9.68 -5.42
N MET A 77 3.17 -8.73 -6.12
CA MET A 77 3.50 -8.43 -7.52
C MET A 77 4.96 -7.99 -7.68
N MET A 78 5.48 -7.16 -6.77
CA MET A 78 6.89 -6.79 -6.76
C MET A 78 7.81 -7.98 -6.50
N ARG A 79 7.41 -8.90 -5.60
CA ARG A 79 8.20 -10.09 -5.27
C ARG A 79 8.30 -11.04 -6.47
N GLU A 80 7.23 -11.20 -7.22
CA GLU A 80 7.23 -11.99 -8.46
C GLU A 80 8.12 -11.36 -9.53
N SER A 81 8.19 -10.03 -9.58
CA SER A 81 8.95 -9.28 -10.58
C SER A 81 10.44 -9.12 -10.24
N ALA A 82 10.84 -9.30 -8.97
CA ALA A 82 12.20 -9.01 -8.50
C ALA A 82 12.83 -10.21 -7.78
N THR A 83 14.00 -10.64 -8.26
CA THR A 83 14.79 -11.73 -7.65
C THR A 83 15.75 -11.24 -6.57
N CYS A 84 15.89 -9.93 -6.40
CA CYS A 84 16.78 -9.34 -5.41
C CYS A 84 16.19 -9.41 -3.99
N ARG A 85 17.01 -9.01 -3.01
CA ARG A 85 16.56 -8.81 -1.64
C ARG A 85 15.85 -7.46 -1.57
N LEU A 86 14.56 -7.50 -1.22
CA LEU A 86 13.73 -6.32 -1.07
C LEU A 86 13.62 -5.95 0.41
N TRP A 87 13.90 -4.69 0.71
CA TRP A 87 13.59 -4.11 2.01
C TRP A 87 12.30 -3.32 1.90
N VAL A 88 11.53 -3.27 2.99
CA VAL A 88 10.27 -2.56 3.02
C VAL A 88 10.33 -1.57 4.17
N ALA A 89 10.26 -0.29 3.83
CA ALA A 89 10.02 0.79 4.78
C ALA A 89 8.57 1.26 4.65
N MET A 90 7.93 1.53 5.79
CA MET A 90 6.50 1.79 5.85
C MET A 90 6.18 2.81 6.92
N ASP A 91 5.09 3.54 6.70
CA ASP A 91 4.51 4.42 7.71
C ASP A 91 4.00 3.68 8.95
N ARG A 92 3.88 4.42 10.05
CA ARG A 92 3.38 3.92 11.35
C ARG A 92 2.05 3.17 11.26
N TRP A 93 1.20 3.57 10.31
CA TRP A 93 -0.13 3.00 10.10
C TRP A 93 -0.11 1.51 9.70
N TYR A 94 1.03 1.04 9.18
CA TYR A 94 1.26 -0.35 8.76
C TYR A 94 1.90 -1.22 9.85
N LEU A 95 2.26 -0.66 11.01
CA LEU A 95 2.79 -1.43 12.14
C LEU A 95 1.68 -2.26 12.80
N ARG A 96 1.31 -3.37 12.16
CA ARG A 96 0.46 -4.42 12.71
C ARG A 96 1.19 -5.75 12.65
N LYS A 97 1.04 -6.56 13.71
CA LYS A 97 1.67 -7.88 13.82
C LYS A 97 1.40 -8.75 12.59
N ASP A 98 0.16 -8.76 12.10
CA ASP A 98 -0.23 -9.56 10.93
C ASP A 98 0.49 -9.13 9.65
N PHE A 99 0.84 -7.85 9.53
CA PHE A 99 1.59 -7.35 8.38
C PHE A 99 3.06 -7.75 8.47
N PHE A 100 3.66 -7.70 9.67
CA PHE A 100 5.01 -8.19 9.89
C PHE A 100 5.16 -9.68 9.59
N THR A 101 4.25 -10.51 10.08
CA THR A 101 4.25 -11.95 9.78
C THR A 101 4.13 -12.20 8.28
N PHE A 102 3.31 -11.41 7.58
CA PHE A 102 3.20 -11.48 6.13
C PHE A 102 4.54 -11.15 5.43
N LEU A 103 5.23 -10.09 5.86
CA LEU A 103 6.51 -9.70 5.27
C LEU A 103 7.57 -10.77 5.47
N GLU A 104 7.67 -11.32 6.69
CA GLU A 104 8.62 -12.37 7.03
C GLU A 104 8.34 -13.65 6.22
N ALA A 105 7.07 -14.05 6.08
CA ALA A 105 6.67 -15.20 5.29
C ALA A 105 7.05 -15.09 3.80
N HIS A 106 7.10 -13.87 3.27
CA HIS A 106 7.46 -13.59 1.86
C HIS A 106 8.91 -13.11 1.68
N GLN A 107 9.75 -13.27 2.70
CA GLN A 107 11.19 -12.95 2.70
C GLN A 107 11.51 -11.46 2.50
N PHE A 108 10.59 -10.57 2.87
CA PHE A 108 10.87 -9.14 2.95
C PHE A 108 11.65 -8.82 4.23
N ARG A 109 12.56 -7.85 4.14
CA ARG A 109 13.24 -7.30 5.32
C ARG A 109 12.70 -5.92 5.67
N LEU A 110 12.74 -5.55 6.94
CA LEU A 110 12.34 -4.22 7.38
C LEU A 110 13.52 -3.27 7.26
N GLY A 111 13.34 -2.19 6.48
CA GLY A 111 14.27 -1.07 6.43
C GLY A 111 13.99 -0.12 7.59
N TYR A 112 15.04 0.24 8.34
CA TYR A 112 15.01 1.29 9.37
C TYR A 112 15.84 2.49 8.92
#